data_AF-A0A4Y8MHP2-F1
#
_entry.id   AF-A0A4Y8MHP2-F1
#
_cell.length_a   1.000
_cell.length_b   1.000
_cell.length_c   1.000
_cell.angle_alpha   90.00
_cell.angle_beta   90.00
_cell.angle_gamma   90.00
#
_symmetry.space_group_name_H-M   'P 1'
#
loop_
_entity.id
_entity.type
_entity.pdbx_description
1 polymer ?
#
loop_
_entity_poly.entity_id
_entity_poly.type
_entity_poly.pdbx_seq_one_letter_code
_entity_poly.pdbx_strand_id
1 'polypeptide(L)' 'MSNVRNLHVRTEAVTLSVRPCSQRLGSTHTYVLNGTLMRDVLVNGKWVTVHTSEPRLHLAH' A
#
# COMPACT_ATOMS: atom_id res chain seq x y z
N MET A 1 31.23 6.33 24.12
CA MET A 1 30.14 7.21 23.63
C MET A 1 29.57 6.60 22.37
N SER A 2 28.36 6.04 22.41
CA SER A 2 27.73 5.35 21.28
C SER A 2 26.99 6.35 20.39
N ASN A 3 27.41 6.48 19.14
CA ASN A 3 26.71 7.26 18.11
C ASN A 3 25.38 6.56 17.77
N VAL A 4 24.29 6.96 18.45
CA VAL A 4 22.93 6.61 18.04
C VAL A 4 22.65 7.35 16.74
N ARG A 5 22.83 6.67 15.61
CA ARG A 5 22.44 7.19 14.30
C ARG A 5 20.92 7.27 14.28
N ASN A 6 20.39 8.49 14.27
CA ASN A 6 18.97 8.75 14.00
C ASN A 6 18.65 8.27 12.57
N LEU A 7 18.14 7.04 12.46
CA LEU A 7 17.69 6.45 11.18
C LEU A 7 16.34 7.00 10.71
N HIS A 8 15.77 7.98 11.43
CA HIS A 8 14.54 8.68 11.05
C HIS A 8 14.83 9.74 9.97
N VAL A 9 15.41 9.32 8.85
CA VAL A 9 15.34 10.13 7.62
C VAL A 9 13.87 10.21 7.26
N ARG A 10 13.30 11.41 7.32
CA ARG A 10 11.91 11.69 6.99
C ARG A 10 11.65 11.18 5.56
N THR A 11 10.99 10.04 5.44
CA THR A 11 10.60 9.48 4.14
C THR A 11 9.43 10.31 3.63
N GLU A 12 9.69 11.21 2.68
CA GLU A 12 8.62 11.92 1.99
C GLU A 12 8.05 11.03 0.89
N ALA A 13 6.73 10.86 0.89
CA ALA A 13 6.05 10.09 -0.14
C ALA A 13 5.95 10.93 -1.41
N VAL A 14 6.64 10.50 -2.48
CA VAL A 14 6.53 11.11 -3.81
C VAL A 14 5.60 10.27 -4.67
N THR A 15 4.54 10.89 -5.22
CA THR A 15 3.65 10.22 -6.16
C THR A 15 4.35 10.08 -7.52
N LEU A 16 4.83 8.87 -7.83
CA LEU A 16 5.53 8.62 -9.10
C LEU A 16 4.59 8.41 -10.29
N SER A 17 3.36 7.95 -10.06
CA SER A 17 2.36 7.74 -11.12
C SER A 17 0.95 7.70 -10.55
N VAL A 18 -0.04 8.10 -11.36
CA VAL A 18 -1.47 7.93 -11.08
C VAL A 18 -2.02 6.93 -12.10
N ARG A 19 -2.63 5.85 -11.62
CA ARG A 19 -3.27 4.84 -12.48
C ARG A 19 -4.77 4.84 -12.20
N PRO A 20 -5.63 4.72 -13.22
CA PRO A 20 -7.04 4.44 -13.00
C PRO A 20 -7.16 3.19 -12.13
N CYS A 21 -7.85 3.32 -11.01
CA CYS A 21 -8.17 2.21 -10.13
C CYS A 21 -9.66 2.26 -9.79
N SER A 22 -10.23 1.09 -9.50
CA SER A 22 -11.58 1.01 -8.99
C SER A 22 -11.69 1.83 -7.71
N GLN A 23 -12.79 2.58 -7.57
CA GLN A 23 -13.03 3.35 -6.34
C GLN A 23 -13.00 2.42 -5.13
N ARG A 24 -12.39 2.88 -4.03
CA ARG A 24 -12.44 2.14 -2.76
C ARG A 24 -13.87 2.18 -2.23
N LEU A 25 -14.45 1.01 -2.00
CA LEU A 25 -15.83 0.85 -1.51
C LEU A 25 -15.82 0.16 -0.13
N GLY A 26 -16.77 0.53 0.72
CA GLY A 26 -16.92 -0.05 2.05
C GLY A 26 -15.75 0.28 3.00
N SER A 27 -15.40 -0.68 3.87
CA SER A 27 -14.35 -0.53 4.88
C SER A 27 -13.05 -1.27 4.56
N THR A 28 -13.04 -2.09 3.51
CA THR A 28 -11.87 -2.87 3.06
C THR A 28 -11.78 -2.81 1.54
N HIS A 29 -10.59 -2.57 1.01
CA HIS A 29 -10.34 -2.54 -0.43
C HIS A 29 -9.07 -3.32 -0.77
N THR A 30 -9.15 -4.16 -1.81
CA THR A 30 -8.02 -4.96 -2.28
C THR A 30 -7.77 -4.64 -3.75
N TYR A 31 -6.52 -4.36 -4.11
CA TYR A 31 -6.13 -3.94 -5.46
C TYR A 31 -4.67 -4.30 -5.75
N VAL A 32 -4.26 -4.27 -7.02
CA VAL A 32 -2.86 -4.49 -7.41
C VAL A 32 -2.22 -3.16 -7.78
N LEU A 33 -1.10 -2.84 -7.13
CA LEU A 33 -0.27 -1.66 -7.43
C LEU A 33 1.15 -2.12 -7.77
N ASN A 34 1.62 -1.79 -8.98
CA ASN A 34 2.96 -2.16 -9.45
C ASN A 34 3.30 -3.65 -9.27
N GLY A 35 2.32 -4.53 -9.50
CA GLY A 35 2.50 -5.97 -9.35
C GLY A 35 2.48 -6.47 -7.90
N THR A 36 2.15 -5.63 -6.92
CA THR A 36 1.94 -6.02 -5.52
C THR A 36 0.45 -5.99 -5.19
N LEU A 37 -0.08 -7.04 -4.57
CA LEU A 37 -1.43 -7.07 -4.01
C LEU A 37 -1.45 -6.28 -2.71
N MET A 38 -2.27 -5.24 -2.68
CA MET A 38 -2.45 -4.31 -1.58
C MET A 38 -3.80 -4.59 -0.91
N ARG A 39 -3.84 -4.61 0.42
CA ARG A 39 -5.08 -4.58 1.19
C ARG A 39 -5.11 -3.33 2.07
N ASP A 40 -6.08 -2.47 1.79
CA ASP A 40 -6.34 -1.26 2.56
C ASP A 40 -7.61 -1.43 3.40
N VAL A 41 -7.62 -0.82 4.58
CA VAL A 41 -8.80 -0.69 5.43
C VAL A 41 -9.05 0.78 5.77
N LEU A 42 -10.33 1.14 5.92
CA LEU A 42 -10.73 2.49 6.31
C LEU A 42 -10.75 2.59 7.84
N VAL A 43 -9.86 3.41 8.40
CA VAL A 43 -9.77 3.67 9.84
C VAL A 43 -9.94 5.16 10.07
N ASN A 44 -10.96 5.55 10.82
CA ASN A 44 -11.27 6.96 11.14
C ASN A 44 -11.32 7.87 9.90
N GLY A 45 -11.91 7.37 8.80
CA GLY A 45 -12.02 8.12 7.53
C GLY A 45 -10.74 8.15 6.69
N LYS A 46 -9.65 7.49 7.11
CA LYS A 46 -8.39 7.40 6.37
C LYS A 46 -8.12 5.97 5.91
N TRP A 47 -7.73 5.81 4.66
CA TRP A 47 -7.28 4.51 4.13
C TRP A 47 -5.88 4.19 4.62
N VAL A 48 -5.70 2.99 5.18
CA VAL A 48 -4.43 2.48 5.70
C VAL A 48 -4.15 1.14 5.04
N THR A 49 -2.98 1.01 4.41
CA THR A 49 -2.49 -0.28 3.92
C THR A 49 -2.05 -1.14 5.10
N VAL A 50 -2.69 -2.29 5.27
CA VAL A 50 -2.43 -3.21 6.40
C VAL A 50 -1.74 -4.50 5.97
N HIS A 51 -1.73 -4.81 4.67
CA HIS A 51 -1.09 -6.00 4.15
C HIS A 51 -0.67 -5.81 2.70
N THR A 52 0.51 -6.36 2.36
CA THR A 52 1.03 -6.44 1.00
C THR A 52 1.47 -7.88 0.74
N SER A 53 1.20 -8.40 -0.46
CA SER A 53 1.67 -9.72 -0.89
C SER A 53 1.85 -9.77 -2.40
N GLU A 54 2.41 -10.86 -2.90
CA GLU A 54 2.36 -11.15 -4.32
C GLU A 54 0.90 -11.38 -4.76
N PRO A 55 0.49 -10.91 -5.95
CA PRO A 55 -0.79 -11.25 -6.54
C PRO A 55 -0.80 -12.75 -6.83
N ARG A 56 -1.89 -13.44 -6.47
CA ARG A 56 -2.07 -14.81 -6.93
C ARG A 56 -2.22 -14.77 -8.45
N LEU A 57 -1.29 -15.38 -9.17
CA LEU A 57 -1.47 -15.67 -10.60
C LEU A 57 -2.71 -16.54 -10.73
N HIS A 58 -3.78 -16.00 -11.29
CA HIS A 58 -4.85 -16.85 -11.79
C HIS A 58 -4.34 -17.48 -13.08
N LEU A 59 -3.73 -18.66 -12.97
CA LEU A 59 -3.55 -19.53 -14.13
C LEU A 59 -4.97 -19.86 -14.61
N ALA A 60 -5.41 -19.18 -15.67
CA ALA A 60 -6.63 -19.56 -16.37
C ALA A 60 -6.41 -20.98 -16.91
N HIS A 61 -7.16 -21.94 -16.37
CA HIS A 61 -7.25 -23.31 -16.90
C HIS A 61 -8.15 -23.32 -18.14
#